data_AF-A0A2V9PKE8-F1
#
_entry.id   AF-A0A2V9PKE8-F1
#
_cell.length_a   1.000
_cell.length_b   1.000
_cell.length_c   1.000
_cell.angle_alpha   90.00
_cell.angle_beta   90.00
_cell.angle_gamma   90.00
#
_symmetry.space_group_name_H-M   'P 1'
#
loop_
_entity.id
_entity.type
_entity.pdbx_description
1 polymer ?
#
loop_
_entity_poly.entity_id
_entity_poly.type
_entity_poly.pdbx_seq_one_letter_code
_entity_poly.pdbx_strand_id
1 'polypeptide(L)'
;MKSDAITVELRLSAKPDGKVKAFADLTIPLGDEGTITVFGFSVLDSDGRPARVMSPARKGKQAWFDTVRLSGRIHSLVEAAVLAEYERKTKASK
;
A
#
# COMPACT_ATOMS: atom_id res chain seq x y z
N MET A 1 -0.29 11.02 14.65
CA MET A 1 -1.19 10.33 13.72
C MET A 1 -1.26 8.83 14.05
N LYS A 2 -2.47 8.27 14.05
CA LYS A 2 -2.73 6.82 14.15
C LYS A 2 -2.95 6.26 12.74
N SER A 3 -2.80 4.95 12.53
CA SER A 3 -2.88 4.33 11.20
C SER A 3 -4.30 4.31 10.63
N ASP A 4 -5.30 4.28 11.50
CA ASP A 4 -6.74 4.37 11.19
C ASP A 4 -7.15 5.72 10.57
N ALA A 5 -6.33 6.76 10.69
CA ALA A 5 -6.55 8.04 10.03
C ALA A 5 -6.18 8.03 8.54
N ILE A 6 -5.45 7.02 8.06
CA ILE A 6 -5.07 6.89 6.65
C ILE A 6 -6.20 6.17 5.92
N THR A 7 -6.80 6.84 4.95
CA THR A 7 -7.78 6.20 4.08
C THR A 7 -7.07 5.33 3.06
N VAL A 8 -7.50 4.08 2.91
CA VAL A 8 -6.94 3.12 1.96
C VAL A 8 -8.02 2.62 1.03
N GLU A 9 -7.89 2.92 -0.26
CA GLU A 9 -8.71 2.34 -1.31
C GLU A 9 -8.00 1.13 -1.92
N LEU A 10 -8.40 -0.07 -1.48
CA LEU A 10 -7.75 -1.31 -1.90
C LEU A 10 -8.57 -2.10 -2.93
N ARG A 11 -7.88 -2.59 -3.95
CA ARG A 11 -8.40 -3.46 -5.01
C ARG A 11 -7.58 -4.75 -5.08
N LEU A 12 -8.23 -5.91 -4.93
CA LEU A 12 -7.56 -7.20 -5.09
C LEU A 12 -7.14 -7.39 -6.56
N SER A 13 -5.99 -8.04 -6.76
CA SER A 13 -5.47 -8.37 -8.08
C SER A 13 -6.35 -9.44 -8.72
N ALA A 14 -6.73 -9.25 -9.98
CA ALA A 14 -7.43 -10.26 -10.78
C ALA A 14 -6.51 -11.43 -11.21
N LYS A 15 -5.21 -11.36 -10.91
CA LYS A 15 -4.23 -12.40 -11.27
C LYS A 15 -3.89 -13.24 -10.03
N PRO A 16 -4.54 -14.40 -9.82
CA PRO A 16 -4.37 -15.20 -8.61
C PRO A 16 -2.94 -15.71 -8.44
N ASP A 17 -2.24 -16.02 -9.52
CA ASP A 17 -0.85 -16.52 -9.50
C ASP A 17 0.20 -15.40 -9.52
N GLY A 18 -0.23 -14.14 -9.59
CA GLY A 18 0.66 -12.98 -9.60
C GLY A 18 1.35 -12.79 -8.24
N LYS A 19 2.57 -12.25 -8.24
CA LYS A 19 3.26 -11.84 -7.00
C LYS A 19 2.54 -10.68 -6.29
N VAL A 20 1.90 -9.81 -7.07
CA VAL A 20 1.08 -8.70 -6.56
C VAL A 20 -0.34 -9.22 -6.36
N LYS A 21 -0.81 -9.18 -5.12
CA LYS A 21 -2.15 -9.64 -4.73
C LYS A 21 -3.16 -8.51 -4.56
N ALA A 22 -2.71 -7.27 -4.39
CA ALA A 22 -3.59 -6.12 -4.35
C ALA A 22 -2.87 -4.83 -4.78
N PHE A 23 -3.66 -3.84 -5.16
CA PHE A 23 -3.25 -2.46 -5.38
C PHE A 23 -3.97 -1.57 -4.38
N ALA A 24 -3.27 -0.55 -3.88
CA ALA A 24 -3.79 0.38 -2.91
C ALA A 24 -3.50 1.82 -3.33
N ASP A 25 -4.50 2.68 -3.17
CA ASP A 25 -4.37 4.12 -3.23
C ASP A 25 -4.65 4.68 -1.83
N LEU A 26 -3.88 5.68 -1.41
CA LEU A 26 -3.86 6.16 -0.03
C LEU A 26 -4.18 7.64 0.04
N THR A 27 -4.90 8.05 1.08
CA THR A 27 -5.01 9.46 1.47
C THR A 27 -4.51 9.63 2.90
N ILE A 28 -3.50 10.48 3.06
CA ILE A 28 -2.84 10.79 4.33
C ILE A 28 -3.28 12.19 4.76
N PRO A 29 -4.00 12.34 5.89
CA PRO A 29 -4.31 13.65 6.44
C PRO A 29 -3.08 14.27 7.11
N LEU A 30 -2.85 15.55 6.85
CA LEU A 30 -1.79 16.35 7.46
C LEU A 30 -2.33 17.34 8.52
N GLY A 31 -3.56 17.14 8.98
CA GLY A 31 -4.26 18.10 9.85
C GLY A 31 -4.75 19.29 9.06
N ASP A 32 -4.55 20.50 9.59
CA ASP A 32 -4.99 21.74 8.96
C ASP A 32 -4.21 22.09 7.67
N GLU A 33 -3.08 21.41 7.44
CA GLU A 33 -2.25 21.55 6.24
C GLU A 33 -2.84 20.82 5.00
N GLY A 34 -3.93 20.07 5.19
CA GLY A 34 -4.65 19.39 4.12
C GLY A 34 -4.34 17.89 4.02
N THR A 35 -4.31 17.35 2.80
CA THR A 35 -4.19 15.90 2.54
C THR A 35 -3.21 15.59 1.42
N ILE A 36 -2.46 14.50 1.55
CA ILE A 36 -1.68 13.92 0.45
C ILE A 36 -2.40 12.66 -0.03
N THR A 37 -2.71 12.59 -1.33
CA THR A 37 -3.17 11.36 -1.97
C THR A 37 -2.05 10.75 -2.80
N VAL A 38 -1.77 9.47 -2.57
CA VAL A 38 -0.73 8.72 -3.29
C VAL A 38 -1.34 7.48 -3.93
N PHE A 39 -1.14 7.35 -5.23
CA PHE A 39 -1.67 6.24 -6.03
C PHE A 39 -0.60 5.20 -6.32
N GLY A 40 -1.02 3.93 -6.42
CA GLY A 40 -0.22 2.87 -7.01
C GLY A 40 0.68 2.11 -6.03
N PHE A 41 0.33 2.05 -4.75
CA PHE A 41 0.93 1.06 -3.85
C PHE A 41 0.50 -0.34 -4.25
N SER A 42 1.30 -1.34 -3.90
CA SER A 42 0.98 -2.74 -4.16
C SER A 42 1.27 -3.61 -2.94
N VAL A 43 0.47 -4.67 -2.78
CA VAL A 43 0.67 -5.69 -1.76
C VAL A 43 1.22 -6.93 -2.43
N LEU A 44 2.37 -7.39 -1.95
CA LEU A 44 2.97 -8.65 -2.32
C LEU A 44 2.68 -9.65 -1.22
N ASP A 45 2.06 -10.76 -1.59
CA ASP A 45 1.83 -11.87 -0.69
C ASP A 45 2.17 -13.15 -1.47
N SER A 46 3.13 -13.90 -0.95
CA SER A 46 3.75 -15.03 -1.63
C SER A 46 4.02 -16.13 -0.61
N ASP A 47 3.80 -17.38 -1.03
CA ASP A 47 3.84 -18.55 -0.15
C ASP A 47 5.08 -18.58 0.75
N GLY A 48 4.83 -18.51 2.05
CA GLY A 48 5.84 -18.64 3.11
C GLY A 48 6.44 -17.32 3.64
N ARG A 49 6.02 -16.15 3.16
CA ARG A 49 6.46 -14.85 3.71
C ARG A 49 5.27 -13.98 4.11
N PRO A 50 5.41 -13.14 5.16
CA PRO A 50 4.40 -12.14 5.47
C PRO A 50 4.14 -11.24 4.26
N ALA A 51 2.88 -10.83 4.09
CA ALA A 51 2.50 -9.85 3.11
C ALA A 51 3.29 -8.54 3.32
N ARG A 52 3.70 -7.90 2.22
CA ARG A 52 4.51 -6.68 2.25
C ARG A 52 3.91 -5.61 1.34
N VAL A 53 4.03 -4.37 1.78
CA VAL A 53 3.59 -3.21 1.01
C VAL A 53 4.77 -2.64 0.23
N MET A 54 4.58 -2.40 -1.05
CA MET A 54 5.57 -1.81 -1.94
C MET A 54 5.08 -0.44 -2.40
N SER A 55 5.96 0.55 -2.31
CA SER A 55 5.73 1.90 -2.80
C SER A 55 5.48 1.92 -4.31
N PRO A 56 4.76 2.94 -4.82
CA PRO A 56 4.64 3.15 -6.25
C PRO A 56 6.03 3.37 -6.86
N ALA A 57 6.31 2.67 -7.95
CA ALA A 57 7.60 2.70 -8.61
C ALA A 57 7.46 2.86 -10.12
N ARG A 58 8.46 3.47 -10.75
CA ARG A 58 8.56 3.58 -12.21
C ARG A 58 9.88 3.02 -12.70
N LYS A 59 9.84 2.47 -13.92
CA LYS A 59 11.03 1.99 -14.62
C LYS A 59 11.74 3.17 -15.28
N GLY A 60 12.93 3.51 -14.77
CA GLY A 60 13.84 4.44 -15.43
C GLY A 60 14.66 3.78 -16.54
N LYS A 61 15.62 4.52 -17.09
CA LYS A 61 16.53 3.99 -18.12
C LYS A 61 17.43 2.86 -17.62
N GLN A 62 17.82 2.88 -16.34
CA GLN A 62 18.78 1.93 -15.76
C GLN A 62 18.16 1.01 -14.71
N ALA A 63 17.24 1.53 -13.90
CA ALA A 63 16.66 0.78 -12.78
C ALA A 63 15.22 1.23 -12.49
N TRP A 64 14.51 0.41 -11.72
CA TRP A 64 13.28 0.82 -11.06
C TRP A 64 13.61 1.74 -9.89
N PHE A 65 12.77 2.73 -9.64
CA PHE A 65 12.87 3.62 -8.51
C PHE A 65 11.48 3.96 -7.98
N ASP A 66 11.39 4.15 -6.67
CA ASP A 66 10.15 4.57 -6.02
C ASP A 66 9.84 6.01 -6.41
N THR A 67 8.61 6.27 -6.85
CA THR A 67 8.14 7.64 -7.12
C THR A 67 7.73 8.36 -5.85
N VAL A 68 7.45 7.62 -4.78
CA VAL A 68 7.19 8.15 -3.45
C VAL A 68 8.02 7.38 -2.43
N ARG A 69 8.75 8.12 -1.60
CA ARG A 69 9.49 7.58 -0.48
C ARG A 69 8.87 8.08 0.82
N LEU A 70 8.38 7.15 1.62
CA LEU A 70 7.96 7.41 2.99
C LEU A 70 9.08 6.99 3.94
N SER A 71 9.34 7.76 4.98
CA SER A 71 10.38 7.45 5.97
C SER A 71 9.92 7.75 7.39
N GLY A 72 10.52 7.07 8.37
CA GLY A 72 10.15 7.22 9.78
C GLY A 72 8.74 6.70 10.06
N ARG A 73 8.05 7.33 11.02
CA ARG A 73 6.76 6.85 11.54
C ARG A 73 5.67 6.76 10.48
N ILE A 74 5.65 7.67 9.50
CA ILE A 74 4.63 7.65 8.44
C ILE A 74 4.70 6.37 7.60
N HIS A 75 5.91 5.84 7.35
CA HIS A 75 6.10 4.60 6.61
C HIS A 75 5.40 3.43 7.30
N SER A 76 5.68 3.22 8.59
CA SER A 76 5.06 2.14 9.37
C SER A 76 3.54 2.30 9.52
N LEU A 77 3.04 3.54 9.62
CA LEU A 77 1.60 3.80 9.69
C LEU A 77 0.89 3.45 8.38
N VAL A 78 1.48 3.84 7.24
CA VAL A 78 0.96 3.50 5.90
C VAL A 78 0.99 1.99 5.69
N GLU A 79 2.11 1.33 6.01
CA GLU A 79 2.24 -0.11 5.86
C GLU A 79 1.18 -0.87 6.69
N ALA A 80 1.01 -0.49 7.96
CA ALA A 80 -0.01 -1.07 8.82
C ALA A 80 -1.44 -0.85 8.31
N ALA A 81 -1.76 0.36 7.84
CA ALA A 81 -3.08 0.68 7.29
C ALA A 81 -3.41 -0.15 6.05
N VAL A 82 -2.44 -0.30 5.13
CA VAL A 82 -2.62 -1.08 3.89
C VAL A 82 -2.77 -2.57 4.19
N LEU A 83 -1.94 -3.12 5.07
CA LEU A 83 -2.02 -4.54 5.43
C LEU A 83 -3.33 -4.86 6.16
N ALA A 84 -3.78 -3.99 7.07
CA ALA A 84 -5.07 -4.17 7.75
C ALA A 84 -6.25 -4.18 6.74
N GLU A 85 -6.26 -3.25 5.79
CA GLU A 85 -7.28 -3.21 4.74
C GLU A 85 -7.21 -4.43 3.80
N TYR A 86 -5.99 -4.88 3.48
CA TYR A 86 -5.77 -6.09 2.69
C TYR A 86 -6.34 -7.34 3.37
N GLU A 87 -6.04 -7.52 4.66
CA GLU A 87 -6.59 -8.63 5.46
C GLU A 87 -8.12 -8.57 5.54
N ARG A 88 -8.69 -7.37 5.70
CA ARG A 88 -10.15 -7.18 5.72
C ARG A 88 -10.79 -7.62 4.41
N LYS A 89 -10.25 -7.19 3.26
CA LYS A 89 -10.79 -7.54 1.94
C LYS A 89 -10.61 -9.00 1.57
N THR A 90 -9.48 -9.58 1.92
CA THR A 90 -9.21 -11.01 1.66
C THR A 90 -10.12 -11.91 2.49
N LYS A 91 -10.39 -11.57 3.76
CA LYS A 91 -11.38 -12.28 4.58
C LYS A 91 -12.81 -12.16 4.06
N ALA A 92 -13.20 -10.99 3.54
CA ALA A 92 -14.53 -10.77 2.98
C ALA A 92 -14.75 -11.43 1.60
N SER A 93 -13.67 -11.86 0.93
CA SER A 93 -13.72 -12.48 -0.40
C SER A 93 -13.61 -14.01 -0.35
N LYS A 94 -13.49 -14.59 0.86
CA LYS A 94 -13.55 -16.02 1.13
C LYS A 94 -14.96 -16.39 1.57
#